data_AF-A0A2N1NCH2-F1
#
_entry.id   AF-A0A2N1NCH2-F1
#
_cell.length_a   1.000
_cell.length_b   1.000
_cell.length_c   1.000
_cell.angle_alpha   90.00
_cell.angle_beta   90.00
_cell.angle_gamma   90.00
#
_symmetry.space_group_name_H-M   'P 1'
#
loop_
_entity.id
_entity.type
_entity.pdbx_description
1 polymer ?
#
loop_
_entity_poly.entity_id
_entity_poly.type
_entity_poly.pdbx_seq_one_letter_code
_entity_poly.pdbx_strand_id
1 'polypeptide(L)'
;MKSTLNILHILIFTLIAFLLDSCDANDDACGILANGLKRSNISVKHSDVQACFESFPYDKNLAEKTIETLKKTLQGFYVFLSEAKEQPRQGFSFRAIDLVKELDSLLSNNYKTDYQFMTDIVSLISETKDAHLSFYPFCYFIFTYNQQLSLYSTIINDKQVIKIFADEIDKNTIDCEVTHIDGRPSIEVIKE
;
A
#
# COMPACT_ATOMS: atom_id res chain seq x y z
N MET A 1 -33.50 -53.78 32.58
CA MET A 1 -33.38 -52.41 32.06
C MET A 1 -32.48 -51.59 32.97
N LYS A 2 -31.19 -51.48 32.63
CA LYS A 2 -30.30 -50.42 33.13
C LYS A 2 -29.40 -50.02 31.95
N SER A 3 -29.60 -48.78 31.52
CA SER A 3 -28.92 -48.16 30.39
C SER A 3 -27.49 -47.84 30.79
N THR A 4 -26.51 -48.50 30.16
CA THR A 4 -25.10 -48.10 30.20
C THR A 4 -24.88 -47.09 29.09
N LEU A 5 -25.22 -45.84 29.36
CA LEU A 5 -24.95 -44.73 28.45
C LEU A 5 -23.46 -44.33 28.58
N ASN A 6 -22.75 -44.45 27.45
CA ASN A 6 -21.33 -44.18 27.25
C ASN A 6 -20.82 -42.90 27.95
N ILE A 7 -20.12 -43.06 29.08
CA ILE A 7 -19.32 -42.00 29.71
C ILE A 7 -18.09 -41.63 28.84
N LEU A 8 -17.72 -42.49 27.89
CA LEU A 8 -16.53 -42.31 27.04
C LEU A 8 -16.67 -41.23 25.95
N HIS A 9 -17.90 -40.86 25.55
CA HIS A 9 -18.10 -39.85 24.50
C HIS A 9 -18.16 -38.41 25.03
N ILE A 10 -18.37 -38.23 26.33
CA ILE A 10 -18.42 -36.89 26.95
C ILE A 10 -16.99 -36.33 27.14
N LEU A 11 -15.98 -37.20 27.29
CA LEU A 11 -14.58 -36.79 27.48
C LEU A 11 -13.85 -36.41 26.19
N ILE A 12 -14.32 -36.86 25.01
CA ILE A 12 -13.68 -36.52 23.73
C ILE A 12 -14.18 -35.15 23.22
N PHE A 13 -15.42 -34.76 23.53
CA PHE A 13 -15.94 -33.44 23.16
C PHE A 13 -15.40 -32.30 24.02
N THR A 14 -14.89 -32.57 25.22
CA THR A 14 -14.28 -31.54 26.07
C THR A 14 -12.81 -31.27 25.73
N LEU A 15 -12.12 -32.17 25.02
CA LEU A 15 -10.73 -31.96 24.59
C LEU A 15 -10.59 -31.22 23.25
N ILE A 16 -11.61 -31.23 22.39
CA ILE A 16 -11.57 -30.53 21.09
C ILE A 16 -11.89 -29.03 21.23
N ALA A 17 -12.48 -28.60 22.35
CA ALA A 17 -12.75 -27.19 22.62
C ALA A 17 -11.52 -26.35 23.01
N PHE A 18 -10.34 -26.96 23.18
CA PHE A 18 -9.08 -26.29 23.54
C PHE A 18 -8.08 -26.11 22.38
N LEU A 19 -8.49 -26.43 21.14
CA LEU A 19 -7.73 -26.11 19.91
C LEU A 19 -8.48 -25.10 19.03
N LEU A 20 -9.42 -24.35 19.61
CA LEU A 20 -9.65 -23.01 19.12
C LEU A 20 -8.53 -22.19 19.74
N ASP A 21 -7.54 -21.81 18.93
CA ASP A 21 -6.84 -20.57 19.21
C ASP A 21 -7.95 -19.58 19.55
N SER A 22 -7.97 -19.10 20.79
CA SER A 22 -8.64 -17.85 21.06
C SER A 22 -8.14 -16.92 19.96
N CYS A 23 -9.03 -16.43 19.08
CA CYS A 23 -8.73 -15.21 18.35
C CYS A 23 -8.28 -14.26 19.44
N ASP A 24 -6.97 -14.09 19.54
CA ASP A 24 -6.35 -13.33 20.59
C ASP A 24 -7.01 -11.98 20.46
N ALA A 25 -7.74 -11.56 21.49
CA ALA A 25 -8.35 -10.25 21.54
C ALA A 25 -7.25 -9.20 21.78
N ASN A 26 -6.09 -9.34 21.12
CA ASN A 26 -5.40 -8.21 20.57
C ASN A 26 -6.43 -7.55 19.67
N ASP A 27 -6.97 -6.42 20.10
CA ASP A 27 -7.90 -5.59 19.34
C ASP A 27 -7.51 -5.65 17.85
N ASP A 28 -8.28 -6.39 17.05
CA ASP A 28 -8.03 -6.52 15.61
C ASP A 28 -7.88 -5.11 15.07
N ALA A 29 -6.74 -4.81 14.45
CA ALA A 29 -6.40 -3.45 14.03
C ALA A 29 -7.53 -2.86 13.17
N CYS A 30 -8.17 -3.68 12.33
CA CYS A 30 -9.33 -3.28 11.55
C CYS A 30 -10.57 -3.01 12.42
N GLY A 31 -10.78 -3.77 13.49
CA GLY A 31 -11.78 -3.50 14.53
C GLY A 31 -11.57 -2.17 15.25
N ILE A 32 -10.33 -1.81 15.59
CA ILE A 32 -9.98 -0.49 16.16
C ILE A 32 -10.41 0.61 15.19
N LEU A 33 -10.05 0.49 13.90
CA LEU A 33 -10.41 1.45 12.87
C LEU A 33 -11.92 1.58 12.70
N ALA A 34 -12.63 0.46 12.58
CA ALA A 34 -14.07 0.43 12.43
C ALA A 34 -14.78 1.12 13.61
N ASN A 35 -14.28 0.92 14.83
CA ASN A 35 -14.81 1.57 16.03
C ASN A 35 -14.48 3.07 16.06
N GLY A 36 -13.28 3.47 15.63
CA GLY A 36 -12.89 4.87 15.50
C GLY A 36 -13.78 5.65 14.53
N LEU A 37 -14.00 5.07 13.35
CA LEU A 37 -14.88 5.64 12.30
C LEU A 37 -16.32 5.76 12.78
N LYS A 38 -16.87 4.73 13.45
CA LYS A 38 -18.23 4.77 14.02
C LYS A 38 -18.42 5.87 15.06
N ARG A 39 -17.37 6.15 15.85
CA ARG A 39 -17.41 7.18 16.89
C ARG A 39 -17.16 8.60 16.34
N SER A 40 -17.02 8.76 15.03
CA SER A 40 -16.59 10.03 14.39
C SER A 40 -15.29 10.56 15.00
N ASN A 41 -14.43 9.68 15.51
CA ASN A 41 -13.13 10.08 16.04
C ASN A 41 -12.16 10.17 14.85
N ILE A 42 -11.90 11.39 14.40
CA ILE A 42 -11.22 11.69 13.12
C ILE A 42 -9.71 11.39 13.19
N SER A 43 -9.14 11.19 14.37
CA SER A 43 -7.70 10.99 14.55
C SER A 43 -7.32 9.51 14.61
N VAL A 44 -7.34 8.83 13.47
CA VAL A 44 -6.82 7.47 13.31
C VAL A 44 -5.31 7.51 13.08
N LYS A 45 -4.52 6.74 13.84
CA LYS A 45 -3.06 6.69 13.66
C LYS A 45 -2.68 5.89 12.42
N HIS A 46 -1.64 6.34 11.72
CA HIS A 46 -1.06 5.61 10.58
C HIS A 46 -0.70 4.17 10.92
N SER A 47 -0.10 3.93 12.09
CA SER A 47 0.28 2.59 12.55
C SER A 47 -0.90 1.62 12.62
N ASP A 48 -2.08 2.11 13.02
CA ASP A 48 -3.27 1.28 13.19
C ASP A 48 -3.87 0.93 11.81
N VAL A 49 -3.82 1.88 10.87
CA VAL A 49 -4.19 1.66 9.45
C VAL A 49 -3.27 0.65 8.80
N GLN A 50 -1.96 0.84 8.93
CA GLN A 50 -0.97 -0.07 8.37
C GLN A 50 -1.16 -1.49 8.92
N ALA A 51 -1.34 -1.63 10.24
CA ALA A 51 -1.59 -2.93 10.86
C ALA A 51 -2.87 -3.59 10.34
N CYS A 52 -3.94 -2.83 10.09
CA CYS A 52 -5.15 -3.37 9.48
C CYS A 52 -4.91 -3.82 8.02
N PHE A 53 -4.27 -2.99 7.20
CA PHE A 53 -4.00 -3.34 5.80
C PHE A 53 -3.07 -4.57 5.70
N GLU A 54 -2.12 -4.70 6.61
CA GLU A 54 -1.23 -5.86 6.69
C GLU A 54 -1.90 -7.10 7.34
N SER A 55 -3.13 -7.00 7.85
CA SER A 55 -3.84 -8.16 8.42
C SER A 55 -4.40 -9.13 7.36
N PHE A 56 -4.54 -8.68 6.11
CA PHE A 56 -5.09 -9.48 5.02
C PHE A 56 -4.00 -10.38 4.41
N PRO A 57 -4.09 -11.72 4.57
CA PRO A 57 -3.06 -12.62 4.04
C PRO A 57 -3.07 -12.62 2.51
N TYR A 58 -1.88 -12.82 1.92
CA TYR A 58 -1.75 -12.98 0.48
C TYR A 58 -2.48 -14.25 -0.02
N ASP A 59 -3.37 -14.09 -0.99
CA ASP A 59 -4.00 -15.19 -1.71
C ASP A 59 -3.46 -15.26 -3.15
N LYS A 60 -2.69 -16.31 -3.43
CA LYS A 60 -2.07 -16.52 -4.74
C LYS A 60 -3.10 -16.66 -5.88
N ASN A 61 -4.22 -17.32 -5.66
CA ASN A 61 -5.23 -17.49 -6.70
C ASN A 61 -5.92 -16.16 -7.03
N LEU A 62 -6.12 -15.32 -6.02
CA LEU A 62 -6.63 -13.97 -6.21
C LEU A 62 -5.60 -13.11 -6.96
N ALA A 63 -4.33 -13.17 -6.56
CA ALA A 63 -3.24 -12.44 -7.19
C ALA A 63 -3.10 -12.78 -8.68
N GLU A 64 -3.12 -14.08 -9.04
CA GLU A 64 -3.09 -14.53 -10.43
C GLU A 64 -4.25 -13.96 -11.26
N LYS A 65 -5.47 -13.98 -10.71
CA LYS A 65 -6.65 -13.39 -11.38
C LYS A 65 -6.53 -11.87 -11.55
N THR A 66 -5.99 -11.19 -10.54
CA THR A 66 -5.75 -9.74 -10.58
C THR A 66 -4.74 -9.40 -11.68
N ILE A 67 -3.60 -10.08 -11.72
CA ILE A 67 -2.57 -9.89 -12.77
C ILE A 67 -3.14 -10.17 -14.16
N GLU A 68 -3.86 -11.27 -14.34
CA GLU A 68 -4.48 -11.59 -15.62
C GLU A 68 -5.51 -10.54 -16.08
N THR A 69 -6.28 -9.99 -15.15
CA THR A 69 -7.25 -8.91 -15.44
C THR A 69 -6.52 -7.63 -15.84
N LEU A 70 -5.46 -7.25 -15.11
CA LEU A 70 -4.66 -6.07 -15.41
C LEU A 70 -3.98 -6.19 -16.77
N LYS A 71 -3.34 -7.33 -17.06
CA LYS A 71 -2.70 -7.60 -18.36
C LYS A 71 -3.69 -7.43 -19.52
N LYS A 72 -4.86 -8.06 -19.43
CA LYS A 72 -5.91 -7.93 -20.45
C LYS A 72 -6.40 -6.48 -20.60
N THR A 73 -6.55 -5.76 -19.50
CA THR A 73 -6.97 -4.35 -19.51
C THR A 73 -5.92 -3.47 -20.19
N LEU A 74 -4.65 -3.62 -19.81
CA LEU A 74 -3.55 -2.87 -20.41
C LEU A 74 -3.42 -3.18 -21.91
N GLN A 75 -3.45 -4.46 -22.29
CA GLN A 75 -3.35 -4.88 -23.69
C GLN A 75 -4.53 -4.40 -24.54
N GLY A 76 -5.72 -4.28 -23.95
CA GLY A 76 -6.92 -3.84 -24.66
C GLY A 76 -7.11 -2.33 -24.74
N PHE A 77 -6.63 -1.59 -23.73
CA PHE A 77 -7.02 -0.18 -23.54
C PHE A 77 -5.87 0.79 -23.32
N TYR A 78 -4.68 0.34 -22.93
CA TYR A 78 -3.55 1.25 -22.71
C TYR A 78 -2.81 1.50 -24.02
N VAL A 79 -3.10 2.65 -24.64
CA VAL A 79 -2.60 3.01 -25.98
C VAL A 79 -1.07 3.16 -26.05
N PHE A 80 -0.41 3.45 -24.92
CA PHE A 80 1.05 3.61 -24.84
C PHE A 80 1.76 2.33 -24.36
N LEU A 81 1.10 1.17 -24.40
CA LEU A 81 1.69 -0.08 -23.91
C LEU A 81 2.96 -0.47 -24.67
N SER A 82 3.03 -0.20 -25.98
CA SER A 82 4.24 -0.43 -26.79
C SER A 82 5.35 0.55 -26.43
N GLU A 83 5.00 1.83 -26.34
CA GLU A 83 5.89 2.95 -26.08
C GLU A 83 6.52 2.86 -24.69
N ALA A 84 5.79 2.34 -23.71
CA ALA A 84 6.31 2.07 -22.37
C ALA A 84 7.54 1.13 -22.39
N LYS A 85 7.66 0.26 -23.40
CA LYS A 85 8.80 -0.66 -23.57
C LYS A 85 10.00 -0.02 -24.25
N GLU A 86 9.84 1.16 -24.82
CA GLU A 86 10.89 1.87 -25.52
C GLU A 86 11.75 2.66 -24.54
N GLN A 87 13.01 2.90 -24.92
CA GLN A 87 13.87 3.77 -24.12
C GLN A 87 13.26 5.18 -24.12
N PRO A 88 13.25 5.85 -22.95
CA PRO A 88 12.69 7.18 -22.88
C PRO A 88 13.52 8.15 -23.74
N ARG A 89 12.88 9.25 -24.14
CA ARG A 89 13.59 10.32 -24.87
C ARG A 89 14.71 10.90 -24.01
N GLN A 90 15.75 11.42 -24.67
CA GLN A 90 16.85 12.10 -24.00
C GLN A 90 16.33 13.18 -23.03
N GLY A 91 16.83 13.17 -21.81
CA GLY A 91 16.43 14.09 -20.74
C GLY A 91 15.54 13.47 -19.67
N PHE A 92 14.97 12.29 -19.92
CA PHE A 92 14.24 11.52 -18.92
C PHE A 92 15.10 10.42 -18.31
N SER A 93 14.92 10.17 -17.01
CA SER A 93 15.70 9.20 -16.23
C SER A 93 14.92 7.96 -15.81
N PHE A 94 13.65 7.85 -16.16
CA PHE A 94 12.87 6.64 -15.87
C PHE A 94 13.24 5.50 -16.83
N ARG A 95 13.05 4.26 -16.42
CA ARG A 95 13.42 3.10 -17.24
C ARG A 95 12.33 2.74 -18.26
N ALA A 96 12.70 2.04 -19.31
CA ALA A 96 11.75 1.31 -20.15
C ALA A 96 11.14 0.14 -19.37
N ILE A 97 9.84 -0.13 -19.56
CA ILE A 97 9.07 -1.08 -18.78
C ILE A 97 8.21 -1.95 -19.71
N ASP A 98 8.45 -3.27 -19.68
CA ASP A 98 7.50 -4.23 -20.22
C ASP A 98 6.43 -4.56 -19.18
N LEU A 99 5.41 -3.70 -19.09
CA LEU A 99 4.36 -3.80 -18.06
C LEU A 99 3.74 -5.19 -17.96
N VAL A 100 3.50 -5.87 -19.09
CA VAL A 100 2.89 -7.21 -19.08
C VAL A 100 3.83 -8.23 -18.43
N LYS A 101 5.11 -8.20 -18.81
CA LYS A 101 6.12 -9.10 -18.24
C LYS A 101 6.43 -8.78 -16.78
N GLU A 102 6.48 -7.51 -16.42
CA GLU A 102 6.76 -7.06 -15.06
C GLU A 102 5.60 -7.45 -14.12
N LEU A 103 4.34 -7.31 -14.57
CA LEU A 103 3.18 -7.81 -13.84
C LEU A 103 3.25 -9.33 -13.60
N ASP A 104 3.66 -10.11 -14.60
CA ASP A 104 3.88 -11.56 -14.43
C ASP A 104 4.98 -11.85 -13.41
N SER A 105 6.03 -11.03 -13.37
CA SER A 105 7.14 -11.22 -12.43
C SER A 105 6.72 -11.05 -10.96
N LEU A 106 5.71 -10.21 -10.68
CA LEU A 106 5.20 -10.02 -9.33
C LEU A 106 4.68 -11.32 -8.71
N LEU A 107 4.13 -12.25 -9.50
CA LEU A 107 3.63 -13.54 -9.00
C LEU A 107 4.74 -14.46 -8.46
N SER A 108 6.00 -14.14 -8.74
CA SER A 108 7.17 -14.88 -8.23
C SER A 108 7.68 -14.35 -6.87
N ASN A 109 7.15 -13.22 -6.41
CA ASN A 109 7.53 -12.64 -5.12
C ASN A 109 6.86 -13.38 -3.96
N ASN A 110 7.54 -13.40 -2.81
CA ASN A 110 7.05 -14.02 -1.57
C ASN A 110 6.29 -13.01 -0.72
N TYR A 111 5.10 -12.61 -1.16
CA TYR A 111 4.24 -11.71 -0.39
C TYR A 111 3.70 -12.36 0.87
N LYS A 112 3.66 -11.59 1.96
CA LYS A 112 2.99 -12.01 3.20
C LYS A 112 1.53 -11.57 3.20
N THR A 113 1.27 -10.38 2.66
CA THR A 113 -0.04 -9.72 2.73
C THR A 113 -0.53 -9.32 1.34
N ASP A 114 -1.84 -9.24 1.16
CA ASP A 114 -2.44 -8.71 -0.06
C ASP A 114 -2.07 -7.22 -0.25
N TYR A 115 -1.94 -6.47 0.84
CA TYR A 115 -1.48 -5.07 0.81
C TYR A 115 -0.11 -4.89 0.16
N GLN A 116 0.86 -5.74 0.47
CA GLN A 116 2.19 -5.71 -0.16
C GLN A 116 2.08 -5.95 -1.68
N PHE A 117 1.32 -6.98 -2.07
CA PHE A 117 1.10 -7.30 -3.49
C PHE A 117 0.43 -6.14 -4.25
N MET A 118 -0.63 -5.55 -3.69
CA MET A 118 -1.32 -4.42 -4.33
C MET A 118 -0.44 -3.17 -4.40
N THR A 119 0.36 -2.91 -3.36
CA THR A 119 1.30 -1.77 -3.34
C THR A 119 2.37 -1.90 -4.42
N ASP A 120 2.91 -3.11 -4.63
CA ASP A 120 3.88 -3.36 -5.70
C ASP A 120 3.29 -3.17 -7.10
N ILE A 121 2.00 -3.47 -7.30
CA ILE A 121 1.31 -3.13 -8.55
C ILE A 121 1.22 -1.60 -8.72
N VAL A 122 0.83 -0.86 -7.68
CA VAL A 122 0.77 0.62 -7.72
C VAL A 122 2.14 1.20 -8.07
N SER A 123 3.20 0.73 -7.42
CA SER A 123 4.58 1.16 -7.68
C SER A 123 4.98 0.86 -9.12
N LEU A 124 4.77 -0.37 -9.60
CA LEU A 124 5.11 -0.76 -10.98
C LEU A 124 4.39 0.11 -12.02
N ILE A 125 3.10 0.38 -11.83
CA ILE A 125 2.35 1.26 -12.74
C ILE A 125 2.89 2.69 -12.67
N SER A 126 3.23 3.20 -11.49
CA SER A 126 3.76 4.55 -11.30
C SER A 126 5.16 4.74 -11.91
N GLU A 127 5.95 3.68 -12.05
CA GLU A 127 7.26 3.73 -12.71
C GLU A 127 7.16 4.11 -14.20
N THR A 128 5.99 3.94 -14.84
CA THR A 128 5.77 4.37 -16.23
C THR A 128 5.81 5.89 -16.39
N LYS A 129 5.64 6.63 -15.30
CA LYS A 129 5.55 8.10 -15.26
C LYS A 129 4.49 8.66 -16.23
N ASP A 130 3.43 7.90 -16.49
CA ASP A 130 2.24 8.37 -17.21
C ASP A 130 1.15 8.82 -16.23
N ALA A 131 0.81 10.10 -16.24
CA ALA A 131 -0.20 10.69 -15.37
C ALA A 131 -1.64 10.20 -15.67
N HIS A 132 -1.87 9.51 -16.79
CA HIS A 132 -3.17 8.95 -17.16
C HIS A 132 -3.29 7.44 -16.88
N LEU A 133 -2.18 6.80 -16.48
CA LEU A 133 -2.19 5.39 -16.10
C LEU A 133 -2.03 5.27 -14.58
N SER A 134 -3.03 4.67 -13.94
CA SER A 134 -3.00 4.47 -12.49
C SER A 134 -3.77 3.21 -12.10
N PHE A 135 -3.33 2.56 -11.03
CA PHE A 135 -4.02 1.45 -10.39
C PHE A 135 -4.40 1.87 -8.97
N TYR A 136 -5.68 1.74 -8.61
CA TYR A 136 -6.20 2.18 -7.32
C TYR A 136 -6.84 1.00 -6.58
N PRO A 137 -6.11 0.31 -5.68
CA PRO A 137 -6.71 -0.68 -4.80
C PRO A 137 -7.53 0.04 -3.72
N PHE A 138 -8.79 0.37 -4.03
CA PHE A 138 -9.65 1.23 -3.20
C PHE A 138 -9.66 0.88 -1.71
N CYS A 139 -9.63 -0.42 -1.35
CA CYS A 139 -9.60 -0.87 0.04
C CYS A 139 -8.41 -0.32 0.84
N TYR A 140 -7.29 -0.04 0.18
CA TYR A 140 -6.05 0.44 0.79
C TYR A 140 -5.83 1.95 0.62
N PHE A 141 -6.78 2.67 0.00
CA PHE A 141 -6.71 4.11 -0.28
C PHE A 141 -7.78 4.91 0.48
N ILE A 142 -8.44 4.29 1.46
CA ILE A 142 -9.53 4.92 2.22
C ILE A 142 -9.06 5.92 3.30
N PHE A 143 -7.77 5.90 3.65
CA PHE A 143 -7.18 6.82 4.62
C PHE A 143 -6.17 7.74 3.93
N THR A 144 -6.22 9.02 4.26
CA THR A 144 -5.28 10.03 3.76
C THR A 144 -4.67 10.77 4.93
N TYR A 145 -3.33 10.88 4.93
CA TYR A 145 -2.57 11.61 5.91
C TYR A 145 -2.00 12.87 5.25
N ASN A 146 -2.55 14.02 5.62
CA ASN A 146 -2.06 15.30 5.11
C ASN A 146 -1.06 15.89 6.09
N GLN A 147 0.12 16.22 5.57
CA GLN A 147 1.03 17.11 6.26
C GLN A 147 0.49 18.53 6.21
N GLN A 148 0.59 19.27 7.32
CA GLN A 148 0.17 20.67 7.46
C GLN A 148 1.20 21.65 6.85
N LEU A 149 1.91 21.19 5.81
CA LEU A 149 2.97 21.91 5.13
C LEU A 149 2.86 21.70 3.62
N SER A 150 3.15 22.75 2.85
CA SER A 150 3.22 22.72 1.40
C SER A 150 4.63 23.06 0.95
N LEU A 151 5.14 22.33 -0.04
CA LEU A 151 6.50 22.49 -0.55
C LEU A 151 6.47 23.04 -1.98
N TYR A 152 7.54 23.73 -2.36
CA TYR A 152 7.79 24.11 -3.74
C TYR A 152 9.24 23.83 -4.12
N SER A 153 9.46 23.57 -5.41
CA SER A 153 10.79 23.37 -5.96
C SER A 153 11.24 24.63 -6.71
N THR A 154 12.49 25.03 -6.54
CA THR A 154 13.12 26.14 -7.26
C THR A 154 14.57 25.82 -7.60
N ILE A 155 15.15 26.51 -8.57
CA ILE A 155 16.56 26.37 -8.96
C ILE A 155 17.31 27.59 -8.43
N ILE A 156 18.31 27.34 -7.58
CA ILE A 156 19.21 28.38 -7.04
C ILE A 156 20.64 27.93 -7.35
N ASN A 157 21.39 28.75 -8.08
CA ASN A 157 22.76 28.46 -8.51
C ASN A 157 22.88 27.07 -9.18
N ASP A 158 22.02 26.81 -10.17
CA ASP A 158 21.94 25.55 -10.92
C ASP A 158 21.64 24.28 -10.09
N LYS A 159 21.29 24.45 -8.80
CA LYS A 159 20.86 23.36 -7.92
C LYS A 159 19.35 23.43 -7.70
N GLN A 160 18.67 22.31 -7.94
CA GLN A 160 17.29 22.16 -7.51
C GLN A 160 17.22 22.07 -5.98
N VAL A 161 16.46 22.97 -5.38
CA VAL A 161 16.19 23.01 -3.93
C VAL A 161 14.70 22.91 -3.67
N ILE A 162 14.36 22.40 -2.49
CA ILE A 162 12.99 22.22 -2.02
C ILE A 162 12.79 23.18 -0.86
N LYS A 163 11.73 23.97 -0.91
CA LYS A 163 11.46 25.02 0.07
C LYS A 163 10.02 24.96 0.56
N ILE A 164 9.79 25.49 1.75
CA ILE A 164 8.46 25.54 2.35
C ILE A 164 7.70 26.73 1.75
N PHE A 165 6.56 26.42 1.11
CA PHE A 165 5.63 27.42 0.58
C PHE A 165 4.70 27.91 1.69
N ALA A 166 4.14 26.98 2.46
CA ALA A 166 3.22 27.26 3.55
C ALA A 166 3.43 26.24 4.67
N ASP A 167 3.31 26.71 5.91
CA ASP A 167 3.36 25.90 7.12
C ASP A 167 2.24 26.40 8.05
N GLU A 168 1.26 25.54 8.33
CA GLU A 168 0.11 25.88 9.17
C GLU A 168 0.48 25.88 10.67
N ILE A 169 1.63 25.27 11.04
CA ILE A 169 2.10 25.11 12.41
C ILE A 169 3.12 26.21 12.77
N ASP A 170 4.15 26.41 11.94
CA ASP A 170 5.20 27.41 12.18
C ASP A 170 5.45 28.27 10.94
N LYS A 171 4.84 29.46 10.89
CA LYS A 171 5.00 30.40 9.77
C LYS A 171 6.42 30.93 9.59
N ASN A 172 7.31 30.77 10.57
CA ASN A 172 8.71 31.21 10.43
C ASN A 172 9.53 30.30 9.51
N THR A 173 9.01 29.12 9.18
CA THR A 173 9.67 28.16 8.30
C THR A 173 9.42 28.45 6.80
N ILE A 174 8.52 29.39 6.47
CA ILE A 174 8.26 29.79 5.09
C ILE A 174 9.58 30.23 4.45
N ASP A 175 9.82 29.77 3.23
CA ASP A 175 11.08 29.94 2.49
C ASP A 175 12.33 29.28 3.10
N CYS A 176 12.21 28.48 4.16
CA CYS A 176 13.31 27.62 4.58
C CYS A 176 13.53 26.48 3.57
N GLU A 177 14.79 26.09 3.37
CA GLU A 177 15.16 24.91 2.60
C GLU A 177 14.84 23.64 3.41
N VAL A 178 14.09 22.73 2.80
CA VAL A 178 13.92 21.37 3.32
C VAL A 178 15.14 20.58 2.88
N THR A 179 16.06 20.32 3.80
CA THR A 179 17.30 19.59 3.48
C THR A 179 17.12 18.08 3.55
N HIS A 180 16.32 17.61 4.52
CA HIS A 180 16.09 16.19 4.77
C HIS A 180 14.62 15.91 5.12
N ILE A 181 14.15 14.73 4.74
CA ILE A 181 12.85 14.15 5.14
C ILE A 181 13.18 12.78 5.72
N ASP A 182 12.81 12.54 6.97
CA ASP A 182 13.09 11.29 7.70
C ASP A 182 14.58 10.86 7.65
N GLY A 183 15.48 11.84 7.77
CA GLY A 183 16.94 11.62 7.76
C GLY A 183 17.55 11.40 6.37
N ARG A 184 16.75 11.41 5.30
CA ARG A 184 17.20 11.25 3.91
C ARG A 184 17.19 12.59 3.17
N PRO A 185 18.10 12.83 2.20
CA PRO A 185 18.09 14.06 1.43
C PRO A 185 16.73 14.31 0.77
N SER A 186 16.18 15.52 0.93
CA SER A 186 14.80 15.85 0.51
C SER A 186 14.53 15.58 -0.98
N ILE A 187 15.50 15.91 -1.83
CA ILE A 187 15.37 15.71 -3.28
C ILE A 187 15.36 14.24 -3.67
N GLU A 188 15.97 13.36 -2.88
CA GLU A 188 15.91 11.91 -3.11
C GLU A 188 14.52 11.40 -2.77
N VAL A 189 13.98 11.78 -1.62
CA VAL A 189 12.63 11.37 -1.17
C VAL A 189 11.53 11.86 -2.13
N ILE A 190 11.63 13.07 -2.67
CA ILE A 190 10.61 13.62 -3.60
C ILE A 190 10.68 13.01 -5.00
N LYS A 191 11.81 12.38 -5.37
CA LYS A 191 11.99 11.76 -6.69
C LYS A 191 11.50 10.31 -6.76
N GLU A 192 11.30 9.66 -5.62
CA GLU A 192 10.74 8.32 -5.51
C GLU A 192 9.28 8.30 -6.01
#